data_AF-A0A1S3QX15-F1
#
_entry.id   AF-A0A1S3QX15-F1
#
_cell.length_a   1.000
_cell.length_b   1.000
_cell.length_c   1.000
_cell.angle_alpha   90.00
_cell.angle_beta   90.00
_cell.angle_gamma   90.00
#
_symmetry.space_group_name_H-M   'P 1'
#
loop_
_entity.id
_entity.type
_entity.pdbx_description
1 polymer ?
#
loop_
_entity_poly.entity_id
_entity_poly.type
_entity_poly.pdbx_seq_one_letter_code
_entity_poly.pdbx_strand_id
1 'polypeptide(L)'
;MDAEDLSSVPGYEGHIEYLGDKESNCTLRITDLRLSDSAGYRFRFITSGGKFSGSPVSLTVTDVVLEMNRRSVSEGERVTLTCRNKCTLDSITAYSWYKNGQPITNSNTYSLVYSLFSVSSEDTGRYSCAVEGHEDLPSAEETLTVTYGPRNTSVSLRI
;
A
#
# COMPACT_ATOMS: atom_id res chain seq x y z
N MET A 1 4.64 15.03 -28.72
CA MET A 1 4.13 13.64 -28.76
C MET A 1 2.62 13.73 -28.64
N ASP A 2 1.90 13.16 -29.60
CA ASP A 2 0.44 13.12 -29.55
C ASP A 2 -0.02 12.19 -28.43
N ALA A 3 -1.07 12.57 -27.71
CA ALA A 3 -1.66 11.72 -26.69
C ALA A 3 -2.36 10.52 -27.33
N GLU A 4 -2.07 9.32 -26.82
CA GLU A 4 -2.71 8.07 -27.22
C GLU A 4 -4.16 8.01 -26.72
N ASP A 5 -5.02 7.33 -27.47
CA ASP A 5 -6.38 7.05 -27.03
C ASP A 5 -6.36 5.84 -26.09
N LEU A 6 -6.78 6.00 -24.85
CA LEU A 6 -6.78 4.94 -23.84
C LEU A 6 -7.52 3.69 -24.31
N SER A 7 -8.56 3.84 -25.12
CA SER A 7 -9.31 2.70 -25.69
C SER A 7 -8.50 1.87 -26.69
N SER A 8 -7.39 2.42 -27.20
CA SER A 8 -6.46 1.74 -28.11
C SER A 8 -5.22 1.17 -27.42
N VAL A 9 -5.02 1.46 -26.13
CA VAL A 9 -3.86 1.01 -25.37
C VAL A 9 -4.16 -0.37 -24.75
N PRO A 10 -3.39 -1.42 -25.10
CA PRO A 10 -3.55 -2.72 -24.48
C PRO A 10 -3.40 -2.63 -22.96
N GLY A 11 -4.29 -3.30 -22.22
CA GLY A 11 -4.30 -3.31 -20.77
C GLY A 11 -5.42 -2.48 -20.15
N TYR A 12 -5.86 -1.39 -20.80
CA TYR A 12 -6.97 -0.53 -20.31
C TYR A 12 -8.37 -1.07 -20.63
N GLU A 13 -8.46 -2.09 -21.50
CA GLU A 13 -9.71 -2.70 -21.91
C GLU A 13 -10.49 -3.27 -20.71
N GLY A 14 -11.79 -2.96 -20.64
CA GLY A 14 -12.71 -3.55 -19.67
C GLY A 14 -12.70 -2.95 -18.27
N HIS A 15 -11.76 -2.04 -17.95
CA HIS A 15 -11.72 -1.39 -16.63
C HIS A 15 -11.69 0.15 -16.70
N ILE A 16 -11.81 0.74 -17.89
CA ILE A 16 -12.07 2.17 -18.07
C ILE A 16 -13.51 2.40 -18.56
N GLU A 17 -14.13 3.48 -18.09
CA GLU A 17 -15.46 3.87 -18.50
C GLU A 17 -15.59 5.39 -18.53
N TYR A 18 -16.06 5.90 -19.67
CA TYR A 18 -16.39 7.30 -19.80
C TYR A 18 -17.81 7.55 -19.26
N LEU A 19 -17.91 8.28 -18.15
CA LEU A 19 -19.16 8.65 -17.48
C LEU A 19 -19.65 10.07 -17.85
N GLY A 20 -18.94 10.72 -18.76
CA GLY A 20 -19.25 12.09 -19.17
C GLY A 20 -20.45 12.21 -20.10
N ASP A 21 -20.97 13.43 -20.22
CA ASP A 21 -22.11 13.79 -21.08
C ASP A 21 -21.68 14.23 -22.49
N LYS A 22 -20.37 14.35 -22.73
CA LYS A 22 -19.75 14.89 -23.97
C LYS A 22 -20.01 16.38 -24.21
N GLU A 23 -20.50 17.09 -23.20
CA GLU A 23 -20.72 18.53 -23.22
C GLU A 23 -19.85 19.22 -22.15
N SER A 24 -20.18 19.00 -20.88
CA SER A 24 -19.57 19.67 -19.72
C SER A 24 -18.92 18.68 -18.76
N ASN A 25 -19.49 17.49 -18.61
CA ASN A 25 -19.00 16.44 -17.77
C ASN A 25 -18.03 15.57 -18.59
N CYS A 26 -16.75 15.60 -18.20
CA CYS A 26 -15.67 14.82 -18.82
C CYS A 26 -15.17 13.70 -17.89
N THR A 27 -16.03 13.17 -17.02
CA THR A 27 -15.63 12.18 -16.01
C THR A 27 -15.19 10.86 -16.67
N LEU A 28 -13.99 10.42 -16.33
CA LEU A 28 -13.46 9.09 -16.62
C LEU A 28 -13.42 8.29 -15.31
N ARG A 29 -13.98 7.08 -15.33
CA ARG A 29 -13.86 6.10 -14.26
C ARG A 29 -12.84 5.05 -14.67
N ILE A 30 -11.90 4.77 -13.78
CA ILE A 30 -10.95 3.65 -13.88
C ILE A 30 -11.23 2.75 -12.68
N THR A 31 -11.52 1.48 -12.93
CA THR A 31 -11.76 0.44 -11.92
C THR A 31 -10.56 -0.51 -11.86
N ASP A 32 -10.42 -1.28 -10.78
CA ASP A 32 -9.32 -2.26 -10.63
C ASP A 32 -7.94 -1.61 -10.87
N LEU A 33 -7.66 -0.53 -10.12
CA LEU A 33 -6.46 0.28 -10.32
C LEU A 33 -5.17 -0.55 -10.18
N ARG A 34 -4.27 -0.40 -11.14
CA ARG A 34 -2.98 -1.08 -11.21
C ARG A 34 -1.84 -0.08 -11.18
N LEU A 35 -0.64 -0.53 -10.80
CA LEU A 35 0.58 0.29 -10.87
C LEU A 35 0.82 0.84 -12.27
N SER A 36 0.48 0.07 -13.32
CA SER A 36 0.57 0.46 -14.74
C SER A 36 -0.32 1.64 -15.13
N ASP A 37 -1.32 1.98 -14.32
CA ASP A 37 -2.25 3.08 -14.58
C ASP A 37 -1.67 4.42 -14.08
N SER A 38 -0.46 4.41 -13.52
CA SER A 38 0.24 5.65 -13.16
C SER A 38 0.67 6.39 -14.42
N ALA A 39 -0.10 7.41 -14.78
CA ALA A 39 0.15 8.22 -15.97
C ALA A 39 -0.44 9.65 -15.85
N GLY A 40 -0.06 10.50 -16.81
CA GLY A 40 -0.71 11.77 -17.04
C GLY A 40 -1.94 11.59 -17.94
N TYR A 41 -3.12 11.83 -17.39
CA TYR A 41 -4.39 11.77 -18.10
C TYR A 41 -4.81 13.15 -18.57
N ARG A 42 -5.41 13.23 -19.76
CA ARG A 42 -6.06 14.46 -20.23
C ARG A 42 -7.25 14.11 -21.10
N PHE A 43 -8.27 14.95 -21.01
CA PHE A 43 -9.38 14.86 -21.93
C PHE A 43 -9.05 15.58 -23.25
N ARG A 44 -9.50 15.01 -24.38
CA ARG A 44 -9.30 15.55 -25.74
C ARG A 44 -10.63 15.65 -26.48
N PHE A 45 -10.95 16.84 -26.96
CA PHE A 45 -12.07 17.08 -27.88
C PHE A 45 -11.58 16.98 -29.32
N ILE A 46 -12.33 16.25 -30.15
CA ILE A 46 -12.10 16.17 -31.59
C ILE A 46 -13.31 16.82 -32.27
N THR A 47 -13.07 17.94 -32.95
CA THR A 47 -14.10 18.66 -33.71
C THR A 47 -13.70 18.72 -35.17
N SER A 48 -14.61 19.17 -36.04
CA SER A 48 -14.29 19.45 -37.44
C SER A 48 -13.18 20.51 -37.60
N GLY A 49 -12.98 21.37 -36.60
CA GLY A 49 -11.96 22.43 -36.59
C GLY A 49 -10.60 22.02 -35.99
N GLY A 50 -10.46 20.80 -35.48
CA GLY A 50 -9.19 20.29 -34.95
C GLY A 50 -9.32 19.50 -33.65
N LYS A 51 -8.17 19.32 -32.98
CA LYS A 51 -8.05 18.59 -31.71
C LYS A 51 -7.65 19.56 -30.60
N PHE A 52 -8.42 19.58 -29.52
CA PHE A 52 -8.18 20.45 -28.37
C PHE A 52 -8.03 19.60 -27.10
N SER A 53 -7.14 20.00 -26.19
CA SER A 53 -6.93 19.28 -24.94
C SER A 53 -6.70 20.27 -23.80
N GLY A 54 -7.21 19.92 -22.62
CA GLY A 54 -6.91 20.65 -21.39
C GLY A 54 -5.53 20.31 -20.81
N SER A 55 -5.21 20.95 -19.70
CA SER A 55 -4.06 20.57 -18.87
C SER A 55 -4.20 19.12 -18.39
N PRO A 56 -3.10 18.35 -18.34
CA PRO A 56 -3.14 16.99 -17.82
C PRO A 56 -3.34 16.99 -16.31
N VAL A 57 -3.95 15.91 -15.82
CA VAL A 57 -4.01 15.51 -14.42
C VAL A 57 -3.18 14.24 -14.24
N SER A 58 -2.42 14.16 -13.15
CA SER A 58 -1.57 13.00 -12.88
C SER A 58 -2.28 12.03 -11.95
N LEU A 59 -2.38 10.77 -12.36
CA LEU A 59 -2.73 9.66 -11.49
C LEU A 59 -1.42 8.98 -11.05
N THR A 60 -1.33 8.65 -9.77
CA THR A 60 -0.23 7.86 -9.23
C THR A 60 -0.82 6.77 -8.36
N VAL A 61 -0.74 5.54 -8.86
CA VAL A 61 -1.11 4.36 -8.11
C VAL A 61 0.14 3.88 -7.37
N THR A 62 0.02 3.70 -6.06
CA THR A 62 1.11 3.22 -5.22
C THR A 62 0.62 2.05 -4.40
N ASP A 63 1.50 1.08 -4.15
CA ASP A 63 1.27 0.01 -3.20
C ASP A 63 1.06 0.54 -1.79
N VAL A 64 0.66 -0.36 -0.89
CA VAL A 64 0.61 -0.06 0.53
C VAL A 64 2.00 0.20 1.10
N VAL A 65 2.06 1.08 2.08
CA VAL A 65 3.29 1.47 2.77
C VAL A 65 3.17 1.05 4.23
N LEU A 66 4.13 0.28 4.71
CA LEU A 66 4.23 -0.06 6.12
C LEU A 66 4.91 1.08 6.89
N GLU A 67 4.22 1.59 7.90
CA GLU A 67 4.78 2.51 8.88
C GLU A 67 4.86 1.87 10.26
N MET A 68 5.97 2.05 10.95
CA MET A 68 6.13 1.64 12.34
C MET A 68 6.29 2.88 13.21
N ASN A 69 5.59 2.93 14.35
CA ASN A 69 5.78 4.01 15.31
C ASN A 69 7.20 4.01 15.93
N ARG A 70 7.79 2.82 16.08
CA ARG A 70 9.16 2.60 16.58
C ARG A 70 9.74 1.36 15.89
N ARG A 71 11.01 1.45 15.50
CA ARG A 71 11.76 0.34 14.86
C ARG A 71 12.71 -0.38 15.82
N SER A 72 13.02 0.24 16.96
CA SER A 72 13.85 -0.33 18.02
C SER A 72 13.20 -0.07 19.37
N VAL A 73 12.93 -1.13 20.13
CA VAL A 73 12.22 -1.09 21.42
C VAL A 73 12.78 -2.13 22.38
N SER A 74 12.51 -2.01 23.66
CA SER A 74 12.84 -3.01 24.68
C SER A 74 11.71 -4.04 24.88
N GLU A 75 12.05 -5.22 25.39
CA GLU A 75 11.05 -6.22 25.81
C GLU A 75 9.98 -5.62 26.74
N GLY A 76 8.72 -6.00 26.51
CA GLY A 76 7.57 -5.51 27.24
C GLY A 76 6.96 -4.21 26.70
N GLU A 77 7.61 -3.53 25.76
CA GLU A 77 7.06 -2.32 25.14
C GLU A 77 5.97 -2.61 24.10
N ARG A 78 5.20 -1.57 23.76
CA ARG A 78 4.19 -1.61 22.70
C ARG A 78 4.72 -1.04 21.38
N VAL A 79 4.52 -1.79 20.30
CA VAL A 79 4.80 -1.34 18.93
C VAL A 79 3.51 -1.36 18.12
N THR A 80 3.34 -0.35 17.28
CA THR A 80 2.21 -0.21 16.38
C THR A 80 2.71 -0.12 14.96
N LEU A 81 2.23 -1.05 14.14
CA LEU A 81 2.46 -1.12 12.72
C LEU A 81 1.19 -0.63 12.01
N THR A 82 1.35 0.21 11.00
CA THR A 82 0.25 0.83 10.25
C THR A 82 0.47 0.56 8.77
N CYS A 83 -0.45 -0.16 8.13
CA CYS A 83 -0.48 -0.35 6.70
C CYS A 83 -1.21 0.84 6.08
N ARG A 84 -0.46 1.81 5.56
CA ARG A 84 -1.04 2.98 4.91
C ARG A 84 -1.26 2.73 3.44
N ASN A 85 -2.31 3.32 2.91
CA ASN A 85 -2.53 3.46 1.49
C ASN A 85 -2.93 4.92 1.20
N LYS A 86 -2.71 5.39 -0.03
CA LYS A 86 -3.04 6.77 -0.43
C LYS A 86 -4.49 6.92 -0.91
N CYS A 87 -5.19 5.82 -1.13
CA CYS A 87 -6.56 5.81 -1.63
C CYS A 87 -7.56 5.79 -0.47
N THR A 88 -8.73 6.40 -0.65
CA THR A 88 -9.86 6.15 0.24
C THR A 88 -10.37 4.76 -0.07
N LEU A 89 -10.05 3.79 0.79
CA LEU A 89 -10.55 2.43 0.67
C LEU A 89 -11.92 2.30 1.34
N ASP A 90 -12.73 1.37 0.85
CA ASP A 90 -13.99 1.01 1.48
C ASP A 90 -13.74 0.50 2.91
N SER A 91 -14.69 0.77 3.80
CA SER A 91 -14.61 0.45 5.23
C SER A 91 -14.49 -1.05 5.55
N ILE A 92 -14.62 -1.92 4.54
CA ILE A 92 -14.56 -3.39 4.64
C ILE A 92 -13.20 -3.93 4.17
N THR A 93 -12.27 -3.05 3.75
CA THR A 93 -10.99 -3.51 3.23
C THR A 93 -10.16 -4.21 4.29
N ALA A 94 -9.79 -5.45 4.00
CA ALA A 94 -8.97 -6.27 4.86
C ALA A 94 -7.49 -6.24 4.43
N TYR A 95 -6.62 -6.53 5.39
CA TYR A 95 -5.17 -6.44 5.29
C TYR A 95 -4.51 -7.73 5.77
N SER A 96 -3.52 -8.16 5.01
CA SER A 96 -2.65 -9.30 5.31
C SER A 96 -1.34 -8.78 5.89
N TRP A 97 -0.92 -9.35 7.02
CA TRP A 97 0.31 -8.97 7.73
C TRP A 97 1.34 -10.08 7.66
N TYR A 98 2.61 -9.71 7.48
CA TYR A 98 3.69 -10.66 7.32
C TYR A 98 4.84 -10.35 8.26
N LYS A 99 5.53 -11.41 8.72
CA LYS A 99 6.78 -11.36 9.45
C LYS A 99 7.75 -12.36 8.82
N ASN A 100 8.92 -11.87 8.41
CA ASN A 100 9.96 -12.63 7.71
C ASN A 100 9.39 -13.38 6.48
N GLY A 101 8.50 -12.72 5.73
CA GLY A 101 7.82 -13.29 4.57
C GLY A 101 6.72 -14.31 4.89
N GLN A 102 6.46 -14.63 6.15
CA GLN A 102 5.40 -15.54 6.56
C GLN A 102 4.16 -14.79 7.06
N PRO A 103 2.94 -15.26 6.75
CA PRO A 103 1.71 -14.62 7.21
C PRO A 103 1.58 -14.73 8.74
N ILE A 104 1.18 -13.64 9.37
CA ILE A 104 0.92 -13.58 10.81
C ILE A 104 -0.51 -14.08 11.07
N THR A 105 -0.63 -15.26 11.68
CA THR A 105 -1.94 -15.80 12.09
C THR A 105 -2.58 -14.93 13.19
N ASN A 106 -3.89 -14.72 13.13
CA ASN A 106 -4.68 -13.95 14.09
C ASN A 106 -4.39 -12.43 14.12
N SER A 107 -3.81 -11.85 13.06
CA SER A 107 -3.87 -10.40 12.88
C SER A 107 -5.33 -9.97 12.66
N ASN A 108 -5.75 -8.85 13.24
CA ASN A 108 -7.06 -8.27 12.92
C ASN A 108 -7.03 -7.76 11.47
N THR A 109 -7.53 -8.55 10.54
CA THR A 109 -7.44 -8.28 9.09
C THR A 109 -8.24 -7.05 8.70
N TYR A 110 -9.34 -6.72 9.39
CA TYR A 110 -10.14 -5.52 9.12
C TYR A 110 -9.57 -4.24 9.74
N SER A 111 -8.33 -4.27 10.21
CA SER A 111 -7.62 -3.13 10.75
C SER A 111 -6.35 -2.87 9.96
N LEU A 112 -6.21 -1.65 9.44
CA LEU A 112 -4.95 -1.14 8.90
C LEU A 112 -3.86 -1.00 9.98
N VAL A 113 -4.20 -1.18 11.25
CA VAL A 113 -3.30 -1.12 12.39
C VAL A 113 -3.13 -2.50 13.02
N TYR A 114 -1.87 -2.95 13.13
CA TYR A 114 -1.46 -4.14 13.87
C TYR A 114 -0.63 -3.73 15.09
N SER A 115 -1.05 -4.15 16.28
CA SER A 115 -0.41 -3.76 17.55
C SER A 115 0.21 -4.95 18.27
N LEU A 116 1.49 -4.86 18.56
CA LEU A 116 2.23 -5.75 19.44
C LEU A 116 2.25 -5.11 20.82
N PHE A 117 1.49 -5.67 21.78
CA PHE A 117 1.23 -5.01 23.07
C PHE A 117 2.37 -5.14 24.08
N SER A 118 3.06 -6.28 24.08
CA SER A 118 4.17 -6.60 24.97
C SER A 118 5.18 -7.41 24.17
N VAL A 119 6.08 -6.71 23.47
CA VAL A 119 7.03 -7.37 22.56
C VAL A 119 8.04 -8.24 23.33
N SER A 120 8.45 -9.33 22.68
CA SER A 120 9.50 -10.23 23.13
C SER A 120 10.68 -10.19 22.15
N SER A 121 11.81 -10.74 22.55
CA SER A 121 12.96 -10.99 21.67
C SER A 121 12.58 -11.74 20.38
N GLU A 122 11.59 -12.63 20.45
CA GLU A 122 11.08 -13.37 19.29
C GLU A 122 10.37 -12.47 18.28
N ASP A 123 9.88 -11.29 18.67
CA ASP A 123 9.21 -10.32 17.79
C ASP A 123 10.16 -9.54 16.88
N THR A 124 11.47 -9.72 17.06
CA THR A 124 12.45 -9.18 16.10
C THR A 124 12.24 -9.81 14.72
N GLY A 125 12.18 -8.97 13.68
CA GLY A 125 11.95 -9.45 12.32
C GLY A 125 11.65 -8.35 11.31
N ARG A 126 11.51 -8.77 10.05
CA ARG A 126 11.13 -7.92 8.92
C ARG A 126 9.63 -8.04 8.72
N TYR A 127 8.91 -6.94 8.79
CA TYR A 127 7.46 -6.91 8.65
C TYR A 127 7.07 -6.27 7.33
N SER A 128 5.99 -6.74 6.73
CA SER A 128 5.32 -6.10 5.60
C SER A 128 3.81 -6.28 5.73
N CYS A 129 3.04 -5.56 4.94
CA CYS A 129 1.60 -5.70 4.86
C CYS A 129 1.14 -5.69 3.39
N ALA A 130 -0.01 -6.26 3.10
CA ALA A 130 -0.68 -6.21 1.80
C ALA A 130 -2.18 -6.00 2.00
N VAL A 131 -2.88 -5.59 0.95
CA VAL A 131 -4.35 -5.66 0.93
C VAL A 131 -4.76 -7.10 0.66
N GLU A 132 -5.77 -7.61 1.36
CA GLU A 132 -6.29 -8.96 1.13
C GLU A 132 -6.83 -9.09 -0.31
N GLY A 133 -6.45 -10.16 -1.00
CA GLY A 133 -6.72 -10.36 -2.43
C GLY A 133 -5.70 -9.70 -3.38
N HIS A 134 -4.77 -8.91 -2.84
CA HIS A 134 -3.65 -8.30 -3.58
C HIS A 134 -2.31 -8.60 -2.88
N GLU A 135 -2.14 -9.84 -2.40
CA GLU A 135 -0.93 -10.30 -1.72
C GLU A 135 0.31 -10.33 -2.63
N ASP A 136 0.12 -10.24 -3.94
CA ASP A 136 1.19 -10.08 -4.93
C ASP A 136 1.86 -8.70 -4.88
N LEU A 137 1.24 -7.73 -4.20
CA LEU A 137 1.73 -6.36 -4.03
C LEU A 137 1.92 -5.98 -2.55
N PRO A 138 2.84 -6.66 -1.82
CA PRO A 138 3.12 -6.30 -0.44
C PRO A 138 3.91 -4.99 -0.36
N SER A 139 3.77 -4.30 0.77
CA SER A 139 4.62 -3.17 1.12
C SER A 139 6.09 -3.57 1.13
N ALA A 140 6.96 -2.56 1.01
CA ALA A 140 8.36 -2.72 1.40
C ALA A 140 8.46 -3.25 2.84
N GLU A 141 9.46 -4.10 3.09
CA GLU A 141 9.70 -4.67 4.41
C GLU A 141 10.43 -3.68 5.33
N GLU A 142 9.95 -3.57 6.57
CA GLU A 142 10.54 -2.74 7.62
C GLU A 142 10.98 -3.61 8.80
N THR A 143 12.16 -3.32 9.37
CA THR A 143 12.74 -4.15 10.43
C THR A 143 12.37 -3.62 11.82
N LEU A 144 11.79 -4.48 12.65
CA LEU A 144 11.62 -4.28 14.08
C LEU A 144 12.74 -5.00 14.83
N THR A 145 13.41 -4.28 15.72
CA THR A 145 14.45 -4.81 16.61
C THR A 145 13.98 -4.71 18.06
N VAL A 146 13.97 -5.84 18.78
CA VAL A 146 13.63 -5.87 20.20
C VAL A 146 14.89 -6.15 21.02
N THR A 147 15.27 -5.21 21.87
CA THR A 147 16.41 -5.33 22.79
C THR A 147 15.96 -5.92 24.11
N TYR A 148 16.79 -6.80 24.69
CA TYR A 148 16.46 -7.50 25.94
C TYR A 148 17.70 -7.69 26.80
N GLY A 149 17.48 -7.80 28.11
CA GLY A 149 18.53 -8.12 29.07
C GLY A 149 19.02 -9.57 28.92
N PRO A 150 20.26 -9.88 29.33
CA PRO A 150 20.77 -11.25 29.33
C PRO A 150 19.87 -12.21 30.13
N ARG A 151 19.59 -13.40 29.59
CA ARG A 151 18.88 -14.48 30.30
C ARG A 151 19.89 -15.51 30.82
N ASN A 152 19.66 -16.04 32.03
CA ASN A 152 20.49 -17.07 32.68
C ASN A 152 21.97 -16.69 32.86
N THR A 153 22.26 -15.44 33.25
CA THR A 153 23.63 -15.03 33.58
C THR A 153 24.08 -15.60 34.91
N SER A 154 25.21 -16.30 34.93
CA SER A 154 25.97 -16.62 36.14
C SER A 154 27.30 -15.89 36.11
N VAL A 155 27.70 -15.34 37.26
CA VAL A 155 29.00 -14.70 37.45
C VAL A 155 29.78 -15.55 38.44
N SER A 156 30.94 -16.08 38.03
CA SER A 156 31.85 -16.78 38.93
C SER A 156 33.11 -15.94 39.13
N LEU A 157 33.42 -15.67 40.40
CA LEU A 157 34.69 -15.08 40.81
C LEU A 157 35.65 -16.22 41.17
N ARG A 158 36.78 -16.30 40.49
CA ARG A 158 37.93 -17.09 40.95
C ARG A 158 38.81 -16.19 41.81
N ILE A 159 39.00 -16.58 43.07
CA ILE A 159 40.00 -16.02 43.99
C ILE A 159 41.20 -16.95 43.96
#